data_AF-A0A254URM3-F1
#
_entry.id   AF-A0A254URM3-F1
#
_cell.length_a   1.000
_cell.length_b   1.000
_cell.length_c   1.000
_cell.angle_alpha   90.00
_cell.angle_beta   90.00
_cell.angle_gamma   90.00
#
_symmetry.space_group_name_H-M   'P 1'
#
loop_
_entity.id
_entity.type
_entity.pdbx_description
1 polymer ?
#
loop_
_entity_poly.entity_id
_entity_poly.type
_entity_poly.pdbx_seq_one_letter_code
_entity_poly.pdbx_strand_id
1 'polypeptide(L)'
;MNAQLLAALILLPFVFIAIYAGVHEFLRYKSKGRANYGLIFDEETGTSYVTGISEEEEAFDPEDFDPNDYNETAAVEETSEENDEHKS
;
A
#
# COMPACT_ATOMS: atom_id res chain seq x y z
N MET A 1 -29.07 -38.92 4.15
CA MET A 1 -28.60 -37.75 3.37
C MET A 1 -27.44 -38.20 2.49
N ASN A 2 -27.40 -37.82 1.21
CA ASN A 2 -26.29 -38.18 0.32
C ASN A 2 -25.03 -37.40 0.73
N ALA A 3 -23.98 -38.09 1.17
CA ALA A 3 -22.73 -37.49 1.61
C ALA A 3 -22.05 -36.67 0.49
N GLN A 4 -22.19 -37.10 -0.76
CA GLN A 4 -21.66 -36.39 -1.92
C GLN A 4 -22.32 -35.02 -2.10
N LEU A 5 -23.63 -34.94 -1.84
CA LEU A 5 -24.40 -33.70 -1.97
C LEU A 5 -24.03 -32.72 -0.85
N LEU A 6 -23.80 -33.22 0.37
CA LEU A 6 -23.32 -32.41 1.49
C LEU A 6 -21.91 -31.86 1.23
N ALA A 7 -21.00 -32.70 0.73
CA ALA A 7 -19.65 -32.27 0.37
C ALA A 7 -19.67 -31.21 -0.74
N ALA A 8 -20.50 -31.41 -1.78
CA ALA A 8 -20.66 -30.43 -2.84
C ALA A 8 -21.18 -29.08 -2.32
N LEU A 9 -22.20 -29.08 -1.45
CA LEU A 9 -22.73 -27.86 -0.84
C LEU A 9 -21.69 -27.11 0.00
N ILE A 10 -20.84 -27.84 0.74
CA ILE A 10 -19.76 -27.25 1.55
C ILE A 10 -18.67 -26.64 0.66
N LEU A 11 -18.29 -27.31 -0.43
CA LEU A 11 -17.20 -26.87 -1.29
C LEU A 11 -17.61 -25.77 -2.29
N LEU A 12 -18.88 -25.75 -2.71
CA LEU A 12 -19.40 -24.83 -3.72
C LEU A 12 -19.05 -23.34 -3.48
N PRO A 13 -19.19 -22.75 -2.27
CA PRO A 13 -18.82 -21.35 -2.06
C PRO A 13 -17.32 -21.09 -2.27
N PHE A 14 -16.44 -22.01 -1.87
CA PHE A 14 -14.99 -21.88 -2.05
C PHE A 14 -14.60 -21.98 -3.52
N VAL A 15 -15.17 -22.96 -4.22
CA VAL A 15 -14.95 -23.13 -5.66
C VAL A 15 -15.43 -21.91 -6.43
N PHE A 16 -16.60 -21.36 -6.05
CA PHE A 16 -17.13 -20.16 -6.65
C PHE A 16 -16.20 -18.96 -6.49
N ILE A 17 -15.72 -18.70 -5.26
CA ILE A 17 -14.78 -17.61 -4.98
C ILE A 17 -13.46 -17.81 -5.74
N ALA A 18 -12.93 -19.03 -5.78
CA ALA A 18 -11.69 -19.33 -6.50
C ALA A 18 -11.81 -19.09 -8.00
N ILE A 19 -12.92 -19.52 -8.62
CA ILE A 19 -13.19 -19.26 -10.04
C ILE A 19 -13.33 -17.76 -10.28
N TYR A 20 -14.10 -17.05 -9.45
CA TYR A 20 -14.29 -15.61 -9.59
C TYR A 20 -12.96 -14.86 -9.50
N ALA A 21 -12.15 -15.14 -8.48
CA ALA A 21 -10.84 -14.53 -8.30
C ALA A 21 -9.91 -14.82 -9.47
N GLY A 22 -9.89 -16.07 -9.98
CA GLY A 22 -9.10 -16.44 -11.15
C GLY A 22 -9.52 -15.71 -12.42
N VAL A 23 -10.82 -15.60 -12.69
CA VAL A 23 -11.33 -14.84 -13.85
C VAL A 23 -11.00 -13.36 -13.72
N HIS A 24 -11.21 -12.79 -12.53
CA HIS A 24 -10.92 -11.39 -12.26
C HIS A 24 -9.42 -11.08 -12.45
N GLU A 25 -8.55 -11.93 -11.92
CA GLU A 25 -7.11 -11.79 -12.04
C GLU A 25 -6.62 -12.02 -13.48
N PHE A 26 -7.22 -12.95 -14.22
CA PHE A 26 -6.93 -13.13 -15.65
C PHE A 26 -7.29 -11.90 -16.48
N LEU A 27 -8.44 -11.29 -16.22
CA LEU A 27 -8.86 -10.04 -16.86
C LEU A 27 -7.95 -8.87 -16.47
N ARG A 28 -7.53 -8.79 -15.21
CA ARG A 28 -6.53 -7.83 -14.73
C ARG A 28 -5.20 -8.02 -15.46
N TYR A 29 -4.70 -9.25 -15.54
CA TYR A 29 -3.45 -9.57 -16.22
C TYR A 29 -3.49 -9.16 -17.69
N LYS A 30 -4.60 -9.44 -18.39
CA LYS A 30 -4.75 -9.05 -19.80
C LYS A 30 -4.78 -7.53 -20.01
N SER A 31 -5.30 -6.77 -19.04
CA SER A 31 -5.46 -5.30 -19.16
C SER A 31 -4.25 -4.52 -18.63
N LYS A 32 -3.61 -5.00 -17.56
CA LYS A 32 -2.56 -4.28 -16.82
C LYS A 32 -1.19 -4.98 -16.86
N GLY A 33 -1.06 -6.12 -17.53
CA GLY A 33 0.20 -6.86 -17.56
C GLY A 33 0.52 -7.60 -16.26
N ARG A 34 1.81 -7.90 -16.04
CA ARG A 34 2.28 -8.58 -14.83
C ARG A 34 1.99 -7.69 -13.62
N ALA A 35 1.46 -8.27 -12.54
CA ALA A 35 1.43 -7.52 -11.28
C ALA A 35 2.86 -7.42 -10.77
N ASN A 36 3.35 -6.21 -10.55
CA ASN A 36 4.44 -5.96 -9.64
C ASN A 36 3.81 -5.76 -8.27
N TYR A 37 4.22 -6.57 -7.29
CA TYR A 37 3.77 -6.38 -5.91
C TYR A 37 4.92 -5.71 -5.16
N GLY A 38 4.59 -4.67 -4.42
CA GLY A 38 5.56 -3.96 -3.60
C GLY A 38 4.89 -3.26 -2.43
N LEU A 39 5.72 -2.62 -1.62
CA LEU A 39 5.29 -1.83 -0.49
C LEU A 39 4.89 -0.43 -1.00
N ILE A 40 3.78 0.11 -0.53
CA ILE A 40 3.38 1.50 -0.77
C ILE A 40 3.27 2.18 0.60
N PHE A 41 3.73 3.43 0.69
CA PHE A 41 3.54 4.29 1.86
C PHE A 41 2.29 5.16 1.69
N ASP A 42 1.42 5.16 2.69
CA ASP A 42 0.25 6.04 2.77
C ASP A 42 0.52 7.17 3.77
N GLU A 43 0.71 8.38 3.23
CA GLU A 43 0.99 9.59 4.01
C GLU A 43 -0.17 10.01 4.91
N GLU A 44 -1.43 9.71 4.54
CA GLU A 44 -2.59 10.11 5.32
C GLU A 44 -2.64 9.35 6.65
N THR A 45 -2.32 8.06 6.61
CA THR A 45 -2.33 7.19 7.80
C THR A 45 -0.96 6.99 8.42
N GLY A 46 0.11 7.37 7.72
CA GLY A 46 1.50 7.11 8.11
C GLY A 46 1.84 5.61 8.13
N THR A 47 1.17 4.80 7.31
CA THR A 47 1.36 3.34 7.29
C THR A 47 1.83 2.84 5.93
N SER A 48 2.62 1.77 5.93
CA SER A 48 3.01 1.07 4.71
C SER A 48 2.21 -0.22 4.55
N TYR A 49 1.76 -0.52 3.33
CA TYR A 49 1.05 -1.77 3.02
C TYR A 49 1.47 -2.36 1.68
N VAL A 50 1.33 -3.68 1.55
CA VAL A 50 1.64 -4.40 0.31
C VAL A 50 0.45 -4.36 -0.62
N THR A 51 0.66 -3.91 -1.85
CA THR A 51 -0.37 -3.91 -2.89
C THR A 51 0.23 -4.16 -4.28
N GLY A 52 -0.63 -4.28 -5.29
CA GLY A 52 -0.21 -4.30 -6.69
C GLY A 52 0.17 -2.89 -7.13
N ILE A 53 1.42 -2.72 -7.55
CA ILE A 53 2.01 -1.50 -8.05
C ILE A 53 1.95 -1.54 -9.58
N SER A 54 1.47 -0.47 -10.19
CA SER A 54 1.51 -0.32 -11.66
C SER A 54 2.96 -0.15 -12.15
N GLU A 55 3.24 -0.39 -13.43
CA GLU A 55 4.61 -0.18 -13.97
C GLU A 55 5.07 1.29 -13.92
N GLU A 56 4.14 2.22 -13.71
CA GLU A 56 4.38 3.67 -13.63
C GLU A 56 4.55 4.17 -12.18
N GLU A 57 4.25 3.32 -11.19
CA GLU A 57 4.40 3.63 -9.77
C GLU A 57 5.67 3.00 -9.22
N GLU A 58 6.42 3.76 -8.43
CA GLU A 58 7.62 3.29 -7.75
C GLU A 58 7.25 2.66 -6.40
N ALA A 59 7.86 1.53 -6.09
CA ALA A 59 7.66 0.87 -4.80
C ALA A 59 8.37 1.66 -3.70
N PHE A 60 7.73 1.81 -2.54
CA PHE A 60 8.37 2.37 -1.37
C PHE A 60 9.49 1.43 -0.89
N ASP A 61 10.72 1.96 -0.84
CA ASP A 61 11.88 1.29 -0.24
C ASP A 61 12.12 1.86 1.17
N PRO A 62 11.94 1.06 2.24
CA PRO A 62 12.21 1.50 3.60
C PRO A 62 13.65 1.94 3.85
N GLU A 63 14.62 1.43 3.07
CA GLU A 63 16.03 1.78 3.22
C GLU A 63 16.34 3.19 2.67
N ASP A 64 15.50 3.69 1.76
CA ASP A 64 15.60 5.06 1.21
C ASP A 64 14.86 6.09 2.08
N PHE A 65 14.12 5.67 3.10
CA PHE A 65 13.34 6.56 3.95
C PHE A 65 14.18 7.13 5.12
N ASP A 66 14.39 8.45 5.13
CA ASP A 66 15.00 9.16 6.27
C ASP A 66 13.92 9.81 7.17
N PRO A 67 13.70 9.31 8.40
CA PRO A 67 12.74 9.90 9.33
C PRO A 67 13.14 11.31 9.80
N ASN A 68 14.38 11.75 9.60
CA ASN A 68 14.84 13.08 9.99
C ASN A 68 14.35 14.19 9.03
N ASP A 69 14.01 13.86 7.78
CA ASP A 69 13.51 14.83 6.79
C ASP A 69 12.18 15.48 7.22
N TYR A 70 11.37 14.77 8.01
CA TYR A 70 10.09 15.29 8.53
C TYR A 70 10.28 16.37 9.61
N ASN A 71 11.45 16.42 10.26
CA ASN A 71 11.71 17.26 11.41
C ASN A 71 12.01 18.72 11.05
N GLU A 72 12.24 19.03 9.76
CA GLU A 72 12.58 20.38 9.31
C GLU A 72 11.40 21.36 9.40
N THR A 73 10.16 20.89 9.30
CA THR A 73 8.98 21.78 9.36
C THR A 73 8.66 22.22 10.80
N ALA A 74 9.01 21.41 11.80
CA ALA A 74 8.75 21.72 13.21
C ALA A 74 9.84 22.62 13.85
N ALA A 75 11.09 22.54 13.38
CA ALA A 75 12.20 23.29 13.96
C ALA A 75 12.27 24.77 13.53
N VAL A 76 11.63 25.14 12.41
CA VAL A 76 11.68 26.52 11.90
C VAL A 76 10.74 27.46 12.66
N GLU A 77 9.66 26.97 13.27
CA GLU A 77 8.74 27.83 14.03
C GLU A 77 9.29 28.27 15.40
N GLU A 78 10.23 27.54 16.03
CA GLU A 78 10.74 27.90 17.37
C GLU A 78 11.97 28.82 17.38
N THR A 79 12.60 29.10 16.23
CA THR A 79 13.90 29.82 16.20
C THR A 79 13.84 31.25 15.67
N SER A 80 12.65 31.85 15.50
CA SER A 80 12.51 33.19 14.90
C SER A 80 12.17 34.33 15.87
N GLU A 81 12.12 34.10 17.19
CA GLU A 81 11.86 35.15 18.19
C GLU A 81 13.04 35.44 19.14
N GLU A 82 14.30 35.35 18.71
CA GLU A 82 15.41 35.88 19.53
C GLU A 82 16.63 36.24 18.68
N ASN A 83 16.62 37.41 18.00
CA ASN A 83 17.82 38.21 17.71
C ASN A 83 17.46 39.43 16.84
N ASP A 84 16.96 40.50 17.47
CA ASP A 84 16.98 41.83 16.82
C ASP A 84 17.22 42.94 17.86
N GLU A 85 18.30 42.81 18.64
CA GLU A 85 18.80 43.92 19.46
C GLU A 85 20.33 43.83 19.62
N HIS A 86 21.06 44.12 18.54
CA HIS A 86 22.36 44.81 18.63
C HIS A 86 22.93 45.11 17.25
N LYS A 87 22.73 46.35 16.77
CA LYS A 87 23.80 47.02 16.03
C LYS A 87 23.75 48.53 16.24
N SER A 88 24.87 49.01 16.76
CA SER A 88 25.27 50.38 17.03
C SER A 88 25.32 51.26 15.78
#